data_AF-A0A1M5XXG8-F1
#
_entry.id   AF-A0A1M5XXG8-F1
#
_cell.length_a   1.000
_cell.length_b   1.000
_cell.length_c   1.000
_cell.angle_alpha   90.00
_cell.angle_beta   90.00
_cell.angle_gamma   90.00
#
_symmetry.space_group_name_H-M   'P 1'
#
loop_
_entity.id
_entity.type
_entity.pdbx_description
1 polymer ?
#
loop_
_entity_poly.entity_id
_entity_poly.type
_entity_poly.pdbx_seq_one_letter_code
_entity_poly.pdbx_strand_id
1 'polypeptide(L)'
;MEDSTMREPVNPHILLERTHEPDCRFVAAWLIKVAEAQEFWSEALTDPEFSDQIGLIHVMATPHLAAFGLEILGELERSRHVAALGLYSDEIGLFCSELTLLVRLGFFVCAGTSYHMTVPDTITLAKVKQAALDSYQRQRMRAMASRYFCRSACCILCLKRKLRHGDLD
;
A
#
# COMPACT_ATOMS: atom_id res chain seq x y z
N MET A 1 -2.15 31.85 28.88
CA MET A 1 -1.13 31.58 27.86
C MET A 1 -1.08 30.08 27.72
N GLU A 2 -2.01 29.53 26.94
CA GLU A 2 -2.18 28.09 26.76
C GLU A 2 -1.34 27.66 25.56
N ASP A 3 -0.47 26.69 25.80
CA ASP A 3 0.47 26.08 24.88
C ASP A 3 -0.29 25.25 23.83
N SER A 4 -0.68 25.91 22.73
CA SER A 4 -1.16 25.26 21.52
C SER A 4 0.02 24.76 20.68
N THR A 5 0.77 23.78 21.20
CA THR A 5 1.51 22.88 20.31
C THR A 5 0.49 22.04 19.56
N MET A 6 0.11 22.49 18.37
CA MET A 6 -0.42 21.60 17.35
C MET A 6 0.61 20.49 17.16
N ARG A 7 0.36 19.31 17.74
CA ARG A 7 1.09 18.11 17.38
C ARG A 7 0.84 17.91 15.88
N GLU A 8 1.88 18.11 15.07
CA GLU A 8 1.85 17.70 13.67
C GLU A 8 1.31 16.26 13.62
N PRO A 9 0.36 15.96 12.73
CA PRO A 9 -0.12 14.61 12.58
C PRO A 9 1.09 13.73 12.26
N VAL A 10 1.32 12.71 13.08
CA VAL A 10 2.36 11.72 12.81
C VAL A 10 1.97 11.04 11.52
N ASN A 11 2.54 11.51 10.41
CA ASN A 11 2.41 10.84 9.12
C ASN A 11 3.05 9.47 9.31
N PRO A 12 2.28 8.37 9.21
CA PRO A 12 2.85 7.06 9.38
C PRO A 12 3.64 6.75 8.11
N HIS A 13 4.89 6.34 8.28
CA HIS A 13 5.79 6.01 7.19
C HIS A 13 6.19 4.53 7.27
N ILE A 14 6.45 3.93 6.12
CA ILE A 14 7.14 2.65 6.01
C ILE A 14 8.60 2.93 5.68
N LEU A 15 9.52 2.27 6.39
CA LEU A 15 10.91 2.23 6.02
C LEU A 15 11.16 1.09 5.04
N LEU A 16 11.72 1.41 3.89
CA LEU A 16 12.29 0.47 2.95
C LEU A 16 13.81 0.51 3.04
N GLU A 17 14.44 -0.65 3.11
CA GLU A 17 15.88 -0.78 3.20
C GLU A 17 16.40 -1.68 2.09
N ARG A 18 17.53 -1.28 1.52
CA ARG A 18 18.29 -2.15 0.63
C ARG A 18 19.00 -3.22 1.49
N THR A 19 19.27 -4.39 0.93
CA THR A 19 20.14 -5.37 1.61
C THR A 19 21.51 -4.75 1.88
N HIS A 20 22.21 -5.22 2.91
CA HIS A 20 23.45 -4.59 3.39
C HIS A 20 24.58 -4.57 2.35
N GLU A 21 24.54 -5.44 1.33
CA GLU A 21 25.53 -5.50 0.21
C GLU A 21 24.88 -5.90 -1.13
N PRO A 22 24.10 -5.01 -1.75
CA PRO A 22 23.41 -5.27 -3.00
C PRO A 22 24.33 -4.89 -4.15
N ASP A 23 25.04 -5.85 -4.72
CA ASP A 23 25.84 -5.62 -5.92
C ASP A 23 24.95 -5.42 -7.17
N CYS A 24 25.57 -5.13 -8.31
CA CYS A 24 24.85 -4.94 -9.57
C CYS A 24 24.06 -6.20 -10.00
N ARG A 25 24.49 -7.40 -9.60
CA ARG A 25 23.80 -8.65 -9.91
C ARG A 25 22.49 -8.74 -9.13
N PHE A 26 22.49 -8.34 -7.86
CA PHE A 26 21.27 -8.27 -7.06
C PHE A 26 20.25 -7.30 -7.67
N VAL A 27 20.68 -6.07 -8.00
CA VAL A 27 19.77 -5.05 -8.57
C VAL A 27 19.23 -5.50 -9.93
N ALA A 28 20.08 -6.05 -10.79
CA ALA A 28 19.65 -6.56 -12.08
C ALA A 28 18.65 -7.72 -11.93
N ALA A 29 18.92 -8.68 -11.05
CA ALA A 29 18.01 -9.80 -10.80
C ALA A 29 16.66 -9.32 -10.23
N TRP A 30 16.69 -8.36 -9.31
CA TRP A 30 15.49 -7.76 -8.75
C TRP A 30 14.65 -7.07 -9.82
N LEU A 31 15.26 -6.23 -10.66
CA LEU A 31 14.59 -5.54 -11.76
C LEU A 31 14.01 -6.49 -12.81
N ILE A 32 14.74 -7.56 -13.16
CA ILE A 32 14.23 -8.61 -14.05
C ILE A 32 12.96 -9.23 -13.45
N LYS A 33 12.97 -9.58 -12.15
CA LYS A 33 11.79 -10.13 -11.48
C LYS A 33 10.63 -9.16 -11.42
N VAL A 34 10.87 -7.86 -11.20
CA VAL A 34 9.80 -6.85 -11.24
C VAL A 34 9.21 -6.73 -12.65
N ALA A 35 10.04 -6.78 -13.69
CA ALA A 35 9.57 -6.78 -15.07
C ALA A 35 8.71 -8.04 -15.39
N GLU A 36 9.15 -9.23 -14.97
CA GLU A 36 8.34 -10.46 -15.08
C GLU A 36 6.98 -10.30 -14.36
N ALA A 37 6.97 -9.70 -13.16
CA ALA A 37 5.73 -9.45 -12.43
C ALA A 37 4.82 -8.46 -13.17
N GLN A 38 5.37 -7.43 -13.82
CA GLN A 38 4.61 -6.51 -14.66
C GLN A 38 4.00 -7.22 -15.88
N GLU A 39 4.73 -8.13 -16.53
CA GLU A 39 4.20 -8.89 -17.66
C GLU A 39 3.01 -9.76 -17.24
N PHE A 40 3.16 -10.52 -16.16
CA PHE A 40 2.06 -11.33 -15.62
C PHE A 40 0.90 -10.47 -15.11
N TRP A 41 1.18 -9.29 -14.58
CA TRP A 41 0.13 -8.34 -14.20
C TRP A 41 -0.66 -7.86 -15.42
N SER A 42 0.04 -7.42 -16.47
CA SER A 42 -0.58 -7.03 -17.74
C SER A 42 -1.39 -8.17 -18.36
N GLU A 43 -0.84 -9.39 -18.35
CA GLU A 43 -1.53 -10.60 -18.80
C GLU A 43 -2.78 -10.88 -17.96
N ALA A 44 -2.69 -10.78 -16.63
CA ALA A 44 -3.84 -11.00 -15.75
C ALA A 44 -5.00 -10.04 -16.06
N LEU A 45 -4.72 -8.79 -16.43
CA LEU A 45 -5.74 -7.79 -16.79
C LEU A 45 -6.46 -8.08 -18.11
N THR A 46 -5.92 -8.98 -18.95
CA THR A 46 -6.62 -9.41 -20.17
C THR A 46 -7.77 -10.37 -19.90
N ASP A 47 -7.81 -11.00 -18.73
CA ASP A 47 -8.90 -11.84 -18.25
C ASP A 47 -10.04 -10.94 -17.71
N PRO A 48 -11.21 -10.90 -18.39
CA PRO A 48 -12.29 -9.98 -18.00
C PRO A 48 -12.85 -10.29 -16.61
N GLU A 49 -12.95 -11.56 -16.23
CA GLU A 49 -13.50 -11.94 -14.92
C GLU A 49 -12.57 -11.45 -13.80
N PHE A 50 -11.27 -11.67 -13.96
CA PHE A 50 -10.28 -11.16 -13.03
C PHE A 50 -10.27 -9.63 -13.00
N SER A 51 -10.26 -8.99 -14.17
CA SER A 51 -10.24 -7.53 -14.32
C SER A 51 -11.44 -6.87 -13.64
N ASP A 52 -12.65 -7.43 -13.79
CA ASP A 52 -13.86 -6.94 -13.14
C ASP A 52 -13.77 -7.07 -11.61
N GLN A 53 -13.21 -8.18 -11.10
CA GLN A 53 -13.04 -8.40 -9.66
C GLN A 53 -12.11 -7.37 -9.00
N ILE A 54 -11.04 -6.99 -9.71
CA ILE A 54 -10.06 -6.00 -9.22
C ILE A 54 -10.34 -4.57 -9.67
N GLY A 55 -11.29 -4.35 -10.60
CA GLY A 55 -11.67 -3.02 -11.08
C GLY A 55 -12.14 -2.09 -9.96
N LEU A 56 -12.66 -2.64 -8.86
CA LEU A 56 -12.97 -1.90 -7.63
C LEU A 56 -11.73 -1.36 -6.88
N ILE A 57 -10.53 -1.90 -7.14
CA ILE A 57 -9.24 -1.42 -6.65
C ILE A 57 -8.70 -0.30 -7.58
N HIS A 58 -9.01 -0.37 -8.87
CA HIS A 58 -8.50 0.51 -9.92
C HIS A 58 -9.34 1.76 -10.18
N VAL A 59 -10.22 2.13 -9.25
CA VAL A 59 -11.16 3.26 -9.44
C VAL A 59 -10.44 4.56 -9.80
N MET A 60 -9.14 4.67 -9.48
CA MET A 60 -8.32 5.86 -9.75
C MET A 60 -7.11 5.62 -10.66
N ALA A 61 -6.44 4.46 -10.58
CA ALA A 61 -5.31 4.10 -11.46
C ALA A 61 -5.03 2.59 -11.47
N THR A 62 -4.57 2.07 -12.61
CA THR A 62 -4.04 0.70 -12.72
C THR A 62 -2.59 0.67 -12.23
N PRO A 63 -2.25 -0.20 -11.26
CA PRO A 63 -0.89 -0.37 -10.76
C PRO A 63 0.13 -0.59 -11.88
N HIS A 64 1.28 0.11 -11.80
CA HIS A 64 2.40 -0.08 -12.72
C HIS A 64 3.66 -0.53 -11.96
N LEU A 65 3.80 -1.84 -11.77
CA LEU A 65 4.84 -2.46 -10.95
C LEU A 65 6.27 -2.12 -11.40
N ALA A 66 6.53 -2.13 -12.72
CA ALA A 66 7.87 -1.84 -13.25
C ALA A 66 8.30 -0.38 -13.04
N ALA A 67 7.40 0.58 -13.29
CA ALA A 67 7.66 2.00 -13.05
C ALA A 67 7.90 2.26 -11.56
N PHE A 68 7.02 1.74 -10.70
CA PHE A 68 7.15 1.88 -9.25
C PHE A 68 8.43 1.22 -8.71
N GLY A 69 8.83 0.08 -9.25
CA GLY A 69 10.08 -0.58 -8.88
C GLY A 69 11.31 0.27 -9.19
N LEU A 70 11.32 0.98 -10.32
CA LEU A 70 12.39 1.93 -10.67
C LEU A 70 12.38 3.16 -9.75
N GLU A 71 11.21 3.68 -9.41
CA GLU A 71 11.08 4.81 -8.49
C GLU A 71 11.65 4.49 -7.11
N ILE A 72 11.32 3.31 -6.54
CA ILE A 72 11.88 2.87 -5.25
C ILE A 72 13.41 2.76 -5.32
N LEU A 73 13.95 2.17 -6.39
CA LEU A 73 15.39 2.06 -6.54
C LEU A 73 16.07 3.42 -6.59
N GLY A 74 15.52 4.35 -7.37
CA GLY A 74 16.02 5.73 -7.44
C GLY A 74 15.95 6.44 -6.09
N GLU A 75 14.90 6.20 -5.30
CA GLU A 75 14.77 6.76 -3.95
C GLU A 75 15.80 6.17 -2.98
N LEU A 76 15.99 4.85 -2.99
CA LEU A 76 16.98 4.17 -2.16
C LEU A 76 18.42 4.58 -2.50
N GLU A 77 18.71 4.85 -3.77
CA GLU A 77 20.02 5.38 -4.20
C GLU A 77 20.26 6.80 -3.71
N ARG A 78 19.25 7.67 -3.77
CA ARG A 78 19.34 9.06 -3.28
C ARG A 78 19.45 9.13 -1.75
N SER A 79 18.81 8.21 -1.04
CA SER A 79 18.65 8.25 0.41
C SER A 79 19.61 7.31 1.17
N ARG A 80 20.78 7.00 0.57
CA ARG A 80 21.84 6.18 1.18
C ARG A 80 21.34 4.81 1.70
N HIS A 81 20.55 4.12 0.87
CA HIS A 81 20.03 2.76 1.09
C HIS A 81 18.82 2.61 2.02
N VAL A 82 18.24 3.71 2.52
CA VAL A 82 17.01 3.69 3.32
C VAL A 82 16.03 4.74 2.78
N ALA A 83 14.80 4.35 2.50
CA ALA A 83 13.74 5.24 2.01
C ALA A 83 12.53 5.21 2.96
N ALA A 84 12.02 6.37 3.35
CA ALA A 84 10.78 6.48 4.11
C ALA A 84 9.62 6.81 3.16
N LEU A 85 8.67 5.90 3.05
CA LEU A 85 7.48 6.07 2.22
C LEU A 85 6.28 6.46 3.09
N GLY A 86 5.63 7.57 2.79
CA GLY A 86 4.39 7.98 3.45
C GLY A 86 3.25 7.02 3.13
N LEU A 87 2.54 6.53 4.15
CA LEU A 87 1.39 5.64 3.97
C LEU A 87 0.12 6.36 3.52
N TYR A 88 0.06 7.69 3.70
CA TYR A 88 -1.11 8.52 3.44
C TYR A 88 -0.73 9.92 2.93
N SER A 89 0.41 10.08 2.25
CA SER A 89 0.85 11.40 1.75
C SER A 89 -0.10 12.01 0.71
N ASP A 90 -1.08 11.24 0.26
CA ASP A 90 -1.99 11.55 -0.81
C ASP A 90 -3.37 11.14 -0.30
N GLU A 91 -4.36 12.03 -0.39
CA GLU A 91 -5.74 11.85 0.10
C GLU A 91 -6.48 10.62 -0.50
N ILE A 92 -5.79 9.82 -1.30
CA ILE A 92 -6.25 8.66 -2.04
C ILE A 92 -5.06 7.68 -1.99
N GLY A 93 -5.12 6.63 -1.16
CA GLY A 93 -4.01 5.69 -0.89
C GLY A 93 -3.53 4.82 -2.07
N LEU A 94 -3.19 5.45 -3.19
CA LEU A 94 -2.76 4.87 -4.47
C LEU A 94 -1.35 4.29 -4.35
N PHE A 95 -0.44 5.00 -3.68
CA PHE A 95 0.93 4.55 -3.41
C PHE A 95 1.03 3.26 -2.56
N CYS A 96 -0.08 2.78 -1.99
CA CYS A 96 -0.12 1.51 -1.29
C CYS A 96 -0.30 0.29 -2.22
N SER A 97 -0.82 0.44 -3.42
CA SER A 97 -1.26 -0.73 -4.20
C SER A 97 -0.09 -1.51 -4.80
N GLU A 98 0.83 -0.82 -5.46
CA GLU A 98 2.06 -1.35 -6.03
C GLU A 98 2.95 -1.91 -4.93
N LEU A 99 3.16 -1.15 -3.84
CA LEU A 99 3.95 -1.62 -2.71
C LEU A 99 3.33 -2.87 -2.08
N THR A 100 2.01 -2.91 -1.90
CA THR A 100 1.34 -4.08 -1.34
C THR A 100 1.51 -5.30 -2.25
N LEU A 101 1.39 -5.12 -3.57
CA LEU A 101 1.61 -6.18 -4.54
C LEU A 101 3.06 -6.68 -4.48
N LEU A 102 4.05 -5.77 -4.52
CA LEU A 102 5.45 -6.13 -4.46
C LEU A 102 5.84 -6.83 -3.16
N VAL A 103 5.35 -6.39 -2.00
CA VAL A 103 5.54 -7.08 -0.71
C VAL A 103 5.02 -8.51 -0.77
N ARG A 104 3.83 -8.72 -1.34
CA ARG A 104 3.19 -10.05 -1.37
C ARG A 104 3.79 -10.99 -2.39
N LEU A 105 4.33 -10.44 -3.46
CA LEU A 105 5.12 -11.16 -4.43
C LEU A 105 6.53 -11.49 -3.90
N GLY A 106 6.92 -10.97 -2.73
CA GLY A 106 8.18 -11.28 -2.09
C GLY A 106 9.36 -10.43 -2.57
N PHE A 107 9.09 -9.25 -3.13
CA PHE A 107 10.13 -8.26 -3.44
C PHE A 107 10.59 -7.49 -2.19
N PHE A 108 9.76 -7.51 -1.15
CA PHE A 108 10.02 -6.88 0.13
C PHE A 108 9.57 -7.79 1.27
N VAL A 109 10.44 -8.02 2.24
CA VAL A 109 10.14 -8.82 3.44
C VAL A 109 10.21 -7.93 4.68
N CYS A 110 9.22 -8.04 5.56
CA CYS A 110 9.21 -7.32 6.82
C CYS A 110 10.31 -7.86 7.75
N ALA A 111 11.23 -6.98 8.15
CA ALA A 111 12.34 -7.24 9.06
C ALA A 111 12.22 -6.34 10.28
N GLY A 112 11.30 -6.68 11.19
CA GLY A 112 11.01 -5.88 12.38
C GLY A 112 10.18 -4.64 12.04
N THR A 113 10.81 -3.47 11.97
CA THR A 113 10.13 -2.18 11.73
C THR A 113 10.28 -1.65 10.30
N SER A 114 11.07 -2.32 9.47
CA SER A 114 11.32 -1.94 8.08
C SER A 114 11.06 -3.12 7.14
N TYR A 115 11.03 -2.83 5.84
CA TYR A 115 10.96 -3.84 4.78
C TYR A 115 12.28 -3.88 4.03
N HIS A 116 12.83 -5.07 3.87
CA HIS A 116 14.07 -5.27 3.15
C HIS A 116 13.80 -5.78 1.75
N MET A 117 14.54 -5.26 0.77
CA MET A 117 14.49 -5.77 -0.59
C MET A 117 14.94 -7.23 -0.66
N THR A 118 14.22 -8.04 -1.43
CA THR A 118 14.53 -9.45 -1.69
C THR A 118 14.25 -9.79 -3.15
N VAL A 119 14.97 -10.76 -3.71
CA VAL A 119 14.66 -11.30 -5.05
C VAL A 119 13.79 -12.54 -4.86
N PRO A 120 12.53 -12.55 -5.33
CA PRO A 120 11.70 -13.73 -5.24
C PRO A 120 12.18 -14.82 -6.20
N ASP A 121 12.21 -16.07 -5.73
CA ASP A 121 12.69 -17.21 -6.54
C ASP A 121 11.84 -17.42 -7.80
N THR A 122 10.52 -17.28 -7.66
CA THR A 122 9.54 -17.54 -8.74
C THR A 122 8.39 -16.54 -8.70
N ILE A 123 8.12 -15.96 -9.87
CA ILE A 123 6.92 -15.18 -10.15
C ILE A 123 6.10 -15.95 -11.19
N THR A 124 4.79 -16.02 -10.99
CA THR A 124 3.86 -16.69 -11.91
C THR A 124 2.58 -15.89 -12.00
N LEU A 125 1.84 -16.06 -13.10
CA LEU A 125 0.51 -15.46 -13.28
C LEU A 125 -0.42 -15.75 -12.09
N ALA A 126 -0.45 -17.01 -11.62
CA ALA A 126 -1.29 -17.41 -10.49
C ALA A 126 -0.93 -16.65 -9.21
N LYS A 127 0.37 -16.50 -8.89
CA LYS A 127 0.83 -15.72 -7.74
C LYS A 127 0.43 -14.25 -7.86
N VAL A 128 0.53 -13.65 -9.05
CA VAL A 128 0.14 -12.26 -9.29
C VAL A 128 -1.35 -12.07 -9.09
N LYS A 129 -2.19 -12.93 -9.67
CA LYS A 129 -3.65 -12.90 -9.47
C LYS A 129 -4.02 -13.04 -7.99
N GLN A 130 -3.42 -14.01 -7.30
CA GLN A 130 -3.68 -14.22 -5.87
C GLN A 130 -3.23 -13.03 -5.02
N ALA A 131 -2.04 -12.48 -5.26
CA ALA A 131 -1.53 -11.32 -4.54
C ALA A 131 -2.46 -10.11 -4.66
N ALA A 132 -3.04 -9.87 -5.85
CA ALA A 132 -4.02 -8.82 -6.08
C ALA A 132 -5.33 -9.05 -5.33
N LEU A 133 -5.90 -10.25 -5.43
CA LEU A 133 -7.16 -10.61 -4.76
C LEU A 133 -7.07 -10.53 -3.24
N ASP A 134 -5.97 -11.01 -2.65
CA ASP A 134 -5.77 -10.90 -1.22
C ASP A 134 -5.64 -9.40 -0.81
N SER A 135 -5.21 -8.52 -1.73
CA SER A 135 -4.89 -7.10 -1.44
C SER A 135 -6.19 -6.34 -1.34
N TYR A 136 -7.09 -6.64 -2.27
CA TYR A 136 -8.49 -6.27 -2.22
C TYR A 136 -9.15 -6.67 -0.90
N GLN A 137 -9.06 -7.93 -0.50
CA GLN A 137 -9.76 -8.41 0.70
C GLN A 137 -9.34 -7.65 1.97
N ARG A 138 -8.05 -7.34 2.12
CA ARG A 138 -7.57 -6.55 3.27
C ARG A 138 -7.99 -5.09 3.19
N GLN A 139 -7.95 -4.46 2.01
CA GLN A 139 -8.42 -3.09 1.85
C GLN A 139 -9.93 -2.97 2.11
N ARG A 140 -10.73 -3.93 1.63
CA ARG A 140 -12.18 -3.98 1.88
C ARG A 140 -12.50 -4.15 3.36
N MET A 141 -11.78 -5.01 4.07
CA MET A 141 -11.91 -5.17 5.52
C MET A 141 -11.55 -3.89 6.28
N ARG A 142 -10.47 -3.19 5.89
CA ARG A 142 -10.07 -1.91 6.48
C ARG A 142 -11.08 -0.79 6.21
N ALA A 143 -11.59 -0.69 4.98
CA ALA A 143 -12.62 0.29 4.61
C ALA A 143 -13.95 0.02 5.32
N MET A 144 -14.35 -1.26 5.48
CA MET A 144 -15.52 -1.62 6.29
C MET A 144 -15.30 -1.29 7.76
N ALA A 145 -14.15 -1.66 8.36
CA ALA A 145 -13.84 -1.34 9.75
C ALA A 145 -13.81 0.18 10.02
N SER A 146 -13.27 0.98 9.09
CA SER A 146 -13.30 2.45 9.15
C SER A 146 -14.74 3.01 9.03
N ARG A 147 -15.60 2.42 8.18
CA ARG A 147 -17.03 2.78 8.12
C ARG A 147 -17.80 2.39 9.39
N TYR A 148 -17.47 1.29 10.05
CA TYR A 148 -18.07 0.91 11.34
C TYR A 148 -17.57 1.80 12.49
N PHE A 149 -16.32 2.27 12.45
CA PHE A 149 -15.78 3.24 13.40
C PHE A 149 -16.38 4.64 13.19
N CYS A 150 -16.57 5.05 11.93
CA CYS A 150 -17.25 6.30 11.58
C CYS A 150 -18.75 6.25 11.91
N ARG A 151 -19.42 5.10 11.78
CA ARG A 151 -20.81 4.94 12.23
C ARG A 151 -20.95 5.00 13.76
N SER A 152 -20.04 4.42 14.54
CA SER A 152 -20.11 4.52 16.00
C SER A 152 -19.80 5.93 16.52
N ALA A 153 -18.78 6.60 15.97
CA ALA A 153 -18.45 7.98 16.36
C ALA A 153 -19.54 8.98 15.93
N CYS A 154 -20.11 8.81 14.72
CA CYS A 154 -21.20 9.66 14.23
C CYS A 154 -22.53 9.37 14.94
N CYS A 155 -22.83 8.11 15.32
CA CYS A 155 -23.98 7.81 16.16
C CYS A 155 -23.84 8.37 17.59
N ILE A 156 -22.66 8.34 18.21
CA ILE A 156 -22.45 8.93 19.55
C ILE A 156 -22.57 10.47 19.49
N LEU A 157 -22.05 11.11 18.44
CA LEU A 157 -22.16 12.56 18.25
C LEU A 157 -23.60 13.00 17.93
N CYS A 158 -24.34 12.22 17.13
CA CYS A 158 -25.77 12.47 16.88
C CYS A 158 -26.65 12.20 18.11
N LEU A 159 -26.38 11.16 18.91
CA LEU A 159 -27.10 10.92 20.17
C LEU A 159 -26.82 12.03 21.20
N LYS A 160 -25.57 12.47 21.34
CA LYS A 160 -25.20 13.60 22.23
C LYS A 160 -25.76 14.95 21.77
N ARG A 161 -26.13 15.10 20.50
CA ARG A 161 -26.78 16.32 19.98
C ARG A 161 -28.30 16.25 20.15
N LYS A 162 -28.90 15.07 20.03
CA LYS A 162 -30.33 14.84 20.28
C LYS A 162 -30.69 14.92 21.77
N LEU A 163 -29.83 14.44 22.66
CA LEU A 163 -29.98 14.58 24.12
C LEU A 163 -29.67 16.00 24.66
N ARG A 164 -29.11 16.89 23.82
CA ARG A 164 -28.87 18.29 24.20
C ARG A 164 -29.95 19.26 23.69
N HIS A 165 -30.85 18.80 22.83
CA HIS A 165 -31.90 19.63 22.21
C HIS A 165 -33.30 18.99 22.30
N GLY A 166 -33.49 18.03 23.21
CA GLY A 166 -34.81 17.53 23.59
C GLY A 166 -34.94 17.65 25.08
N ASP A 167 -35.49 18.79 25.51
CA ASP A 167 -36.32 19.00 26.71
C ASP A 167 -36.11 20.45 27.17
N LEU A 168 -36.96 21.32 26.65
CA LEU A 168 -37.59 22.42 27.36
C LEU A 168 -38.82 22.76 26.52
N ASP A 169 -39.96 22.23 26.98
CA ASP A 169 -41.25 22.90 26.84
C ASP A 169 -41.13 24.41 27.18
#